data_AF-A0A6J1WE54-F1
#
_entry.id   AF-A0A6J1WE54-F1
#
_cell.length_a   1.000
_cell.length_b   1.000
_cell.length_c   1.000
_cell.angle_alpha   90.00
_cell.angle_beta   90.00
_cell.angle_gamma   90.00
#
_symmetry.space_group_name_H-M   'P 1'
#
loop_
_entity.id
_entity.type
_entity.pdbx_description
1 polymer ?
#
loop_
_entity_poly.entity_id
_entity_poly.type
_entity_poly.pdbx_seq_one_letter_code
_entity_poly.pdbx_strand_id
1 'polypeptide(L)'
;TTTIGLPPGNQKCIEECNPLPWADDDCDKYWICEGQNPVLVTCSEGLHFNPNTLTCDFICNAGCERIEIQSTVESGGIRLYVPWDKTDTLISELINKKN
;
A
#
# COMPACT_ATOMS: atom_id res chain seq x y z
N THR A 1 17.38 -20.06 -14.06
CA THR A 1 17.63 -18.63 -14.34
C THR A 1 16.84 -17.84 -13.33
N THR A 2 17.54 -17.16 -12.43
CA THR A 2 16.96 -16.38 -11.34
C THR A 2 16.18 -15.21 -11.91
N THR A 3 14.85 -15.27 -11.92
CA THR A 3 14.02 -14.10 -12.17
C THR A 3 14.14 -13.20 -10.95
N ILE A 4 15.03 -12.22 -11.04
CA ILE A 4 15.06 -11.05 -10.17
C ILE A 4 13.63 -10.49 -10.18
N GLY A 5 13.01 -10.40 -9.00
CA GLY A 5 11.57 -10.23 -8.81
C GLY A 5 10.98 -9.04 -9.55
N LEU A 6 10.30 -9.32 -10.66
CA LEU A 6 9.30 -8.43 -11.22
C LEU A 6 7.93 -8.92 -10.74
N PRO A 7 7.10 -8.08 -10.10
CA PRO A 7 5.78 -8.49 -9.65
C PRO A 7 4.91 -8.88 -10.86
N PRO A 8 3.94 -9.80 -10.68
CA PRO A 8 3.04 -10.25 -11.73
C PRO A 8 2.17 -9.07 -12.19
N GLY A 9 2.56 -8.40 -13.28
CA GLY A 9 1.86 -7.19 -13.72
C GLY A 9 2.46 -6.48 -14.95
N ASN A 10 3.67 -6.83 -15.40
CA ASN A 10 4.27 -6.18 -16.58
C ASN A 10 3.43 -6.31 -17.86
N GLN A 11 2.61 -7.35 -17.94
CA GLN A 11 1.83 -7.67 -19.12
C GLN A 11 0.58 -6.78 -19.23
N LYS A 12 0.05 -6.28 -18.12
CA LYS A 12 -1.14 -5.42 -18.09
C LYS A 12 -0.94 -4.14 -18.91
N CYS A 13 0.23 -3.50 -18.79
CA CYS A 13 0.55 -2.28 -19.55
C CYS A 13 0.81 -2.52 -21.05
N ILE A 14 0.99 -3.77 -21.48
CA ILE A 14 1.29 -4.13 -22.87
C ILE A 14 0.03 -4.60 -23.60
N GLU A 15 -0.84 -5.34 -22.91
CA GLU A 15 -2.01 -5.99 -23.52
C GLU A 15 -3.28 -5.12 -23.51
N GLU A 16 -3.40 -4.21 -22.55
CA GLU A 16 -4.58 -3.38 -22.37
C GLU A 16 -4.35 -1.95 -22.86
N CYS A 17 -5.33 -1.40 -23.61
CA CYS A 17 -5.32 0.00 -24.02
C CYS A 17 -5.70 0.91 -22.84
N ASN A 18 -4.74 1.68 -22.32
CA ASN A 18 -4.91 2.61 -21.21
C ASN A 18 -5.54 1.98 -19.94
N PRO A 19 -4.82 1.07 -19.27
CA PRO A 19 -5.32 0.38 -18.08
C PRO A 19 -5.60 1.36 -16.95
N LEU A 20 -6.66 1.11 -16.18
CA LEU A 20 -6.90 1.86 -14.95
C LEU A 20 -5.85 1.50 -13.87
N PRO A 21 -5.54 2.42 -12.95
CA PRO A 21 -4.68 2.15 -11.80
C PRO A 21 -5.18 0.94 -10.98
N TRP A 22 -4.28 0.19 -10.38
CA TRP A 22 -4.64 -0.98 -9.56
C TRP A 22 -3.84 -1.06 -8.26
N ALA A 23 -4.44 -1.67 -7.25
CA ALA A 23 -3.85 -1.77 -5.91
C ALA A 23 -2.60 -2.66 -5.90
N ASP A 24 -1.65 -2.31 -5.03
CA ASP A 24 -0.58 -3.18 -4.58
C ASP A 24 -0.96 -3.86 -3.24
N ASP A 25 -0.19 -4.86 -2.82
CA ASP A 25 -0.34 -5.47 -1.50
C ASP A 25 0.06 -4.51 -0.36
N ASP A 26 0.98 -3.57 -0.64
CA ASP A 26 1.23 -2.43 0.23
C ASP A 26 0.10 -1.40 0.05
N CYS A 27 -0.77 -1.24 1.05
CA CYS A 27 -1.98 -0.41 0.94
C CYS A 27 -1.75 1.06 0.56
N ASP A 28 -0.57 1.61 0.83
CA ASP A 28 -0.16 2.97 0.44
C ASP A 28 0.43 3.01 -0.98
N LYS A 29 0.35 1.92 -1.75
CA LYS A 29 0.91 1.84 -3.08
C LYS A 29 -0.09 1.31 -4.10
N TYR A 30 0.11 1.73 -5.33
CA TYR A 30 -0.69 1.32 -6.46
C TYR A 30 0.15 1.43 -7.73
N TRP A 31 -0.30 0.75 -8.77
CA TRP A 31 0.39 0.71 -10.03
C TRP A 31 -0.34 1.54 -11.08
N ILE A 32 0.44 2.20 -11.93
CA ILE A 32 -0.01 2.85 -13.16
C ILE A 32 0.84 2.39 -14.33
N CYS A 33 0.42 2.70 -15.56
CA CYS A 33 1.25 2.47 -16.75
C CYS A 33 1.83 3.80 -17.25
N GLU A 34 3.16 3.86 -17.37
CA GLU A 34 3.86 4.89 -18.14
C GLU A 34 4.30 4.29 -19.47
N GLY A 35 3.47 4.46 -20.49
CA GLY A 35 3.59 3.71 -21.74
C GLY A 35 3.36 2.22 -21.48
N GLN A 36 4.34 1.38 -21.83
CA GLN A 36 4.28 -0.07 -21.65
C GLN A 36 4.86 -0.55 -20.30
N ASN A 37 5.29 0.37 -19.44
CA ASN A 37 5.96 0.03 -18.19
C ASN A 37 5.03 0.24 -16.99
N PRO A 38 4.87 -0.77 -16.11
CA PRO A 38 4.20 -0.56 -14.82
C PRO A 38 5.11 0.26 -13.90
N VAL A 39 4.54 1.29 -13.28
CA VAL A 39 5.22 2.15 -12.30
C VAL A 39 4.48 2.07 -10.98
N LEU A 40 5.21 1.79 -9.91
CA LEU A 40 4.70 1.77 -8.55
C LEU A 40 4.66 3.21 -8.02
N VAL A 41 3.48 3.66 -7.66
CA VAL A 41 3.23 4.96 -7.07
C VAL A 41 2.91 4.78 -5.60
N THR A 42 3.47 5.66 -4.76
CA THR A 42 3.20 5.69 -3.31
C THR A 42 2.29 6.87 -2.99
N CYS A 43 1.22 6.61 -2.26
CA CYS A 43 0.33 7.62 -1.71
C CYS A 43 1.05 8.50 -0.69
N SER A 44 0.52 9.70 -0.47
CA SER A 44 0.98 10.54 0.64
C SER A 44 0.76 9.87 1.98
N GLU A 45 1.53 10.29 2.98
CA GLU A 45 1.48 9.71 4.33
C GLU A 45 0.05 9.62 4.88
N GLY A 46 -0.30 8.44 5.39
CA GLY A 46 -1.60 8.18 6.01
C GLY A 46 -2.75 7.93 5.03
N LEU A 47 -2.49 7.86 3.72
CA LEU A 47 -3.49 7.55 2.69
C LEU A 47 -3.25 6.17 2.09
N HIS A 48 -4.33 5.50 1.72
CA HIS A 48 -4.34 4.22 1.02
C HIS A 48 -4.94 4.38 -0.37
N PHE A 49 -4.52 3.56 -1.33
CA PHE A 49 -5.15 3.54 -2.64
C PHE A 49 -6.58 2.98 -2.51
N ASN A 50 -7.56 3.75 -2.96
CA ASN A 50 -8.96 3.36 -3.01
C ASN A 50 -9.31 2.89 -4.43
N PRO A 51 -9.50 1.58 -4.68
CA PRO A 51 -9.80 1.07 -6.02
C PRO A 51 -11.18 1.51 -6.54
N ASN A 52 -12.07 2.01 -5.67
CA ASN A 52 -13.39 2.51 -6.10
C ASN A 52 -13.31 3.93 -6.69
N THR A 53 -12.41 4.76 -6.16
CA THR A 53 -12.21 6.15 -6.61
C THR A 53 -10.98 6.30 -7.51
N LEU A 54 -10.12 5.28 -7.58
CA LEU A 54 -8.84 5.26 -8.29
C LEU A 54 -7.87 6.35 -7.80
N THR A 55 -7.95 6.70 -6.53
CA THR A 55 -7.14 7.75 -5.91
C THR A 55 -6.68 7.35 -4.51
N CYS A 56 -5.70 8.06 -3.97
CA CYS A 56 -5.32 7.93 -2.57
C CYS A 56 -6.40 8.58 -1.69
N ASP A 57 -6.90 7.83 -0.72
CA ASP A 57 -7.98 8.22 0.18
C ASP A 57 -7.62 7.87 1.62
N PHE A 58 -8.42 8.33 2.58
CA PHE A 58 -8.26 7.94 3.97
C PHE A 58 -8.42 6.43 4.14
N ILE A 59 -7.66 5.86 5.07
CA ILE A 59 -7.59 4.42 5.34
C ILE A 59 -8.99 3.82 5.56
N CYS A 60 -9.86 4.53 6.29
CA CYS A 60 -11.23 4.09 6.57
C CYS A 60 -12.14 4.04 5.33
N ASN A 61 -11.81 4.77 4.26
CA ASN A 61 -12.56 4.80 3.00
C ASN A 61 -12.00 3.81 1.96
N ALA A 62 -10.68 3.58 1.97
CA ALA A 62 -10.01 2.75 0.98
C ALA A 62 -10.29 1.25 1.15
N GLY A 63 -10.57 0.81 2.38
CA GLY A 63 -10.90 -0.59 2.68
C GLY A 63 -9.73 -1.57 2.51
N CYS A 64 -8.49 -1.06 2.38
CA CYS A 64 -7.28 -1.88 2.40
C CYS A 64 -6.76 -2.03 3.83
N GLU A 65 -6.59 -3.27 4.27
CA GLU A 65 -6.07 -3.64 5.58
C GLU A 65 -4.70 -4.29 5.45
N ARG A 66 -3.72 -3.78 6.21
CA ARG A 66 -2.40 -4.40 6.29
C ARG A 66 -2.49 -5.58 7.24
N ILE A 67 -2.24 -6.78 6.73
CA ILE A 67 -2.26 -8.00 7.56
C ILE A 67 -0.95 -8.14 8.35
N GLU A 68 0.17 -7.73 7.76
CA GLU A 68 1.51 -7.83 8.35
C GLU A 68 2.12 -6.46 8.61
N ILE A 69 3.14 -6.41 9.47
CA ILE A 69 3.92 -5.19 9.69
C ILE A 69 4.68 -4.88 8.39
N GLN A 70 4.46 -3.69 7.87
CA GLN A 70 5.19 -3.17 6.71
C GLN A 70 6.10 -2.03 7.16
N SER A 71 7.21 -1.84 6.45
CA SER A 71 8.14 -0.74 6.74
C SER A 71 8.61 -0.08 5.46
N THR A 72 8.84 1.22 5.51
CA THR A 72 9.42 1.98 4.40
C THR A 72 10.54 2.85 4.92
N VAL A 73 11.65 2.89 4.18
CA VAL A 73 12.81 3.73 4.49
C VAL A 73 12.68 5.02 3.70
N GLU A 74 12.64 6.14 4.41
CA GLU A 74 12.64 7.49 3.85
C GLU A 74 13.86 8.27 4.35
N SER A 75 14.12 9.45 3.77
CA SER A 75 15.24 10.31 4.19
C SER A 75 15.17 10.74 5.66
N GLY A 76 13.96 10.76 6.24
CA GLY A 76 13.72 11.09 7.65
C GLY A 76 13.80 9.91 8.62
N GLY A 77 13.97 8.67 8.13
CA GLY A 77 14.03 7.47 8.98
C GLY A 77 13.19 6.31 8.46
N ILE A 78 12.82 5.40 9.37
CA ILE A 78 11.99 4.23 9.08
C ILE A 78 10.55 4.54 9.50
N ARG A 79 9.61 4.43 8.57
CA ARG A 79 8.18 4.41 8.92
C ARG A 79 7.74 2.95 9.07
N LEU A 80 7.16 2.63 10.22
CA LEU A 80 6.56 1.33 10.50
C LEU A 80 5.04 1.46 10.37
N TYR A 81 4.46 0.65 9.50
CA TYR A 81 3.03 0.51 9.32
C TYR A 81 2.58 -0.76 10.03
N VAL A 82 1.87 -0.60 11.14
CA VAL A 82 1.37 -1.71 11.94
C VAL A 82 -0.10 -2.00 11.61
N PRO A 83 -0.51 -3.28 11.55
CA PRO A 83 -1.92 -3.67 11.47
C PRO A 83 -2.69 -3.12 12.66
N TRP A 84 -3.59 -2.17 12.40
CA TRP A 84 -4.30 -1.45 13.46
C TRP A 84 -5.11 -2.43 14.33
N ASP A 85 -5.80 -3.39 13.70
CA ASP A 85 -6.55 -4.47 14.33
C ASP A 85 -5.72 -5.33 15.30
N LYS A 86 -4.47 -5.64 14.95
CA LYS A 86 -3.57 -6.44 15.81
C LYS A 86 -2.97 -5.61 16.94
N THR A 87 -2.75 -4.32 16.71
CA THR A 87 -2.15 -3.43 17.72
C THR A 87 -3.15 -2.80 18.67
N ASP A 88 -4.43 -2.74 18.32
CA ASP A 88 -5.44 -2.02 19.09
C ASP A 88 -5.58 -2.58 20.51
N THR A 89 -5.55 -3.91 20.67
CA THR A 89 -5.58 -4.57 21.98
C THR A 89 -4.36 -4.22 22.82
N LEU A 90 -3.15 -4.23 22.24
CA LEU A 90 -1.91 -3.91 22.93
C LEU A 90 -1.86 -2.43 23.32
N ILE A 91 -2.29 -1.55 22.43
CA ILE A 91 -2.38 -0.11 22.67
C ILE A 91 -3.41 0.17 23.78
N SER A 92 -4.57 -0.49 23.72
CA SER A 92 -5.61 -0.40 24.74
C SER A 92 -5.12 -0.88 26.11
N GLU A 93 -4.36 -1.98 26.18
CA GLU A 93 -3.72 -2.44 27.41
C GLU A 93 -2.72 -1.41 27.95
N LEU A 94 -1.89 -0.81 27.10
CA LEU A 94 -0.91 0.21 27.50
C LEU A 94 -1.56 1.50 27.99
N ILE A 95 -2.67 1.92 27.39
CA ILE A 95 -3.45 3.09 27.82
C ILE A 95 -4.10 2.81 29.18
N ASN A 96 -4.71 1.63 29.35
CA ASN A 96 -5.44 1.29 30.57
C ASN A 96 -4.54 0.91 31.75
N LYS A 97 -3.31 0.45 31.51
CA LYS A 97 -2.33 0.12 32.57
C LYS A 97 -1.76 1.35 33.28
N LYS A 98 -2.05 2.55 32.79
CA LYS A 98 -1.72 3.82 33.46
C LYS A 98 -2.74 4.25 34.52
N ASN A 99 -3.81 3.47 34.74
CA ASN A 99 -4.81 3.69 35.79
C ASN A 99 -4.62 2.75 36.98
#